data_AF-A0A1F8N642-F1
#
_entry.id   AF-A0A1F8N642-F1
#
_cell.length_a   1.000
_cell.length_b   1.000
_cell.length_c   1.000
_cell.angle_alpha   90.00
_cell.angle_beta   90.00
_cell.angle_gamma   90.00
#
_symmetry.space_group_name_H-M   'P 1'
#
loop_
_entity.id
_entity.type
_entity.pdbx_description
1 polymer ?
#
loop_
_entity_poly.entity_id
_entity_poly.type
_entity_poly.pdbx_seq_one_letter_code
_entity_poly.pdbx_strand_id
1 'polypeptide(L)'
;MRHSVRFTKLAWAFLFFTLLTLFVMGCLRKPGAPLTEITYRLPTKLTVSAGGELPGTGIRYERMDDEGAYLVIQGMEALKRRGDSVDWKGDLAPGVSADLSLRVIWYTEDELHLVGEATLKVEEIQPQTVSIPTSSPIKYTGAVAYGIAKGATIPGSPITYEGRTEEGAQLNIEGYPYRKMGDSILWEGELRAGVYVRLDMRVLQYDDKGLRVGGLATLWIGS
;
A
#
# COMPACT_ATOMS: atom_id res chain seq x y z
N MET A 1 -56.18 7.63 7.29
CA MET A 1 -55.03 8.40 7.81
C MET A 1 -53.76 7.89 7.13
N ARG A 2 -53.15 8.71 6.26
CA ARG A 2 -51.90 8.44 5.54
C ARG A 2 -50.75 9.15 6.28
N HIS A 3 -49.68 8.45 6.64
CA HIS A 3 -48.34 9.00 6.93
C HIS A 3 -47.32 7.86 6.77
N SER A 4 -46.61 7.78 5.64
CA SER A 4 -45.26 8.34 5.39
C SER A 4 -44.12 7.49 5.99
N VAL A 5 -43.59 6.56 5.19
CA VAL A 5 -42.23 5.99 5.36
C VAL A 5 -41.56 5.97 3.99
N ARG A 6 -40.87 7.07 3.64
CA ARG A 6 -40.06 7.20 2.41
C ARG A 6 -38.75 7.96 2.63
N PHE A 7 -38.18 7.91 3.84
CA PHE A 7 -36.97 8.70 4.17
C PHE A 7 -35.66 7.91 4.28
N THR A 8 -35.67 6.58 4.21
CA THR A 8 -34.48 5.76 4.54
C THR A 8 -33.59 5.35 3.36
N LYS A 9 -34.06 5.42 2.11
CA LYS A 9 -33.25 4.98 0.94
C LYS A 9 -32.34 6.06 0.35
N LEU A 10 -32.61 7.34 0.58
CA LEU A 10 -31.81 8.44 0.01
C LEU A 10 -30.50 8.68 0.78
N ALA A 11 -30.50 8.46 2.11
CA ALA A 11 -29.34 8.71 2.96
C ALA A 11 -28.19 7.70 2.73
N TRP A 12 -28.52 6.44 2.41
CA TRP A 12 -27.53 5.40 2.13
C TRP A 12 -26.85 5.58 0.76
N ALA A 13 -27.57 6.10 -0.24
CA ALA A 13 -26.99 6.40 -1.55
C ALA A 13 -25.98 7.56 -1.48
N PHE A 14 -26.24 8.57 -0.65
CA PHE A 14 -25.30 9.68 -0.44
C PHE A 14 -24.04 9.24 0.29
N LEU A 15 -24.12 8.37 1.31
CA LEU A 15 -22.92 7.93 2.04
C LEU A 15 -21.98 7.09 1.16
N PHE A 16 -22.52 6.26 0.27
CA PHE A 16 -21.73 5.47 -0.69
C PHE A 16 -21.08 6.36 -1.79
N PHE A 17 -21.78 7.40 -2.23
CA PHE A 17 -21.26 8.34 -3.23
C PHE A 17 -20.19 9.28 -2.64
N THR A 18 -20.29 9.62 -1.35
CA THR A 18 -19.32 10.49 -0.66
C THR A 18 -18.02 9.75 -0.31
N LEU A 19 -18.08 8.43 -0.08
CA LEU A 19 -16.88 7.61 0.11
C LEU A 19 -16.13 7.38 -1.22
N LEU A 20 -16.83 7.41 -2.36
CA LEU A 20 -16.25 7.23 -3.70
C LEU A 20 -15.56 8.50 -4.23
N THR A 21 -16.02 9.69 -3.85
CA THR A 21 -15.46 10.97 -4.35
C THR A 21 -14.17 11.41 -3.66
N LEU A 22 -13.85 10.86 -2.48
CA LEU A 22 -12.63 11.21 -1.75
C LEU A 22 -11.33 10.65 -2.35
N PHE A 23 -11.39 9.85 -3.41
CA PHE A 23 -10.21 9.25 -4.05
C PHE A 23 -9.67 9.97 -5.29
N VAL A 24 -10.30 11.05 -5.78
CA VAL A 24 -9.92 11.66 -7.07
C VAL A 24 -9.06 12.92 -6.95
N MET A 25 -8.78 13.42 -5.74
CA MET A 25 -7.76 14.47 -5.51
C MET A 25 -6.37 13.87 -5.26
N GLY A 26 -6.01 12.82 -6.00
CA GLY A 26 -4.60 12.43 -6.10
C GLY A 26 -3.82 13.55 -6.78
N CYS A 27 -2.71 13.98 -6.18
CA CYS A 27 -1.79 14.92 -6.82
C CYS A 27 -1.43 14.41 -8.22
N LEU A 28 -1.72 15.22 -9.25
CA LEU A 28 -1.34 14.89 -10.62
C LEU A 28 0.18 14.97 -10.75
N ARG A 29 0.81 13.83 -10.99
CA ARG A 29 2.25 13.74 -11.19
C ARG A 29 2.62 14.36 -12.52
N LYS A 30 3.45 15.41 -12.49
CA LYS A 30 3.94 16.09 -13.68
C LYS A 30 5.13 15.35 -14.30
N PRO A 31 5.39 15.53 -15.60
CA PRO A 31 6.65 15.10 -16.22
C PRO A 31 7.81 15.85 -15.58
N GLY A 32 8.96 15.20 -15.42
CA GLY A 32 10.12 15.80 -14.75
C GLY A 32 11.19 14.78 -14.39
N ALA A 33 12.12 15.19 -13.52
CA ALA A 33 13.24 14.37 -13.07
C ALA A 33 12.77 12.99 -12.54
N PRO A 34 13.58 11.93 -12.74
CA PRO A 34 13.29 10.60 -12.22
C PRO A 34 13.02 10.67 -10.72
N LEU A 35 12.05 9.87 -10.26
CA LEU A 35 11.76 9.78 -8.83
C LEU A 35 12.96 9.14 -8.15
N THR A 36 13.61 9.84 -7.23
CA THR A 36 14.66 9.25 -6.40
C THR A 36 14.09 8.66 -5.11
N GLU A 37 12.81 8.90 -4.80
CA GLU A 37 12.20 8.47 -3.54
C GLU A 37 10.71 8.20 -3.73
N ILE A 38 10.20 7.10 -3.17
CA ILE A 38 8.77 6.80 -3.13
C ILE A 38 8.31 6.53 -1.70
N THR A 39 7.12 7.04 -1.36
CA THR A 39 6.45 6.73 -0.11
C THR A 39 5.17 5.93 -0.39
N TYR A 40 5.06 4.77 0.24
CA TYR A 40 3.85 3.96 0.25
C TYR A 40 3.17 4.09 1.61
N ARG A 41 1.89 4.44 1.64
CA ARG A 41 1.06 4.42 2.85
C ARG A 41 0.06 3.29 2.73
N LEU A 42 0.33 2.19 3.42
CA LEU A 42 -0.35 0.92 3.20
C LEU A 42 -1.16 0.56 4.45
N PRO A 43 -2.49 0.47 4.35
CA PRO A 43 -3.29 -0.23 5.34
C PRO A 43 -2.79 -1.68 5.39
N THR A 44 -2.34 -2.13 6.57
CA THR A 44 -1.69 -3.44 6.74
C THR A 44 -2.34 -4.25 7.85
N LYS A 45 -2.29 -5.58 7.68
CA LYS A 45 -2.55 -6.57 8.72
C LYS A 45 -1.29 -7.40 8.89
N LEU A 46 -0.80 -7.50 10.12
CA LEU A 46 0.38 -8.27 10.47
C LEU A 46 0.00 -9.31 11.52
N THR A 47 0.53 -10.51 11.39
CA THR A 47 0.41 -11.58 12.38
C THR A 47 1.80 -11.94 12.85
N VAL A 48 1.99 -12.02 14.16
CA VAL A 48 3.25 -12.43 14.79
C VAL A 48 2.98 -13.67 15.61
N SER A 49 3.65 -14.78 15.31
CA SER A 49 3.55 -15.99 16.11
C SER A 49 4.19 -15.77 17.49
N ALA A 50 3.73 -16.51 18.51
CA ALA A 50 4.33 -16.49 19.83
C ALA A 50 5.80 -16.91 19.79
N GLY A 51 6.63 -16.20 20.56
CA GLY A 51 8.09 -16.23 20.50
C GLY A 51 8.71 -15.52 19.29
N GLY A 52 7.89 -15.19 18.28
CA GLY A 52 8.29 -14.56 17.02
C GLY A 52 8.47 -13.05 17.13
N GLU A 53 8.97 -12.48 16.03
CA GLU A 53 9.26 -11.05 15.89
C GLU A 53 8.40 -10.43 14.80
N LEU A 54 7.93 -9.21 15.04
CA LEU A 54 7.41 -8.35 13.99
C LEU A 54 8.56 -7.98 13.05
N PRO A 55 8.56 -8.44 11.79
CA PRO A 55 9.75 -8.45 10.95
C PRO A 55 10.46 -7.10 10.82
N GLY A 56 11.76 -7.07 11.14
CA GLY A 56 12.62 -5.90 10.97
C GLY A 56 12.48 -4.83 12.07
N THR A 57 11.72 -5.09 13.14
CA THR A 57 11.42 -4.09 14.17
C THR A 57 12.08 -4.37 15.53
N GLY A 58 12.50 -5.61 15.79
CA GLY A 58 12.92 -6.05 17.13
C GLY A 58 11.78 -6.20 18.14
N ILE A 59 10.51 -5.98 17.75
CA ILE A 59 9.34 -6.16 18.61
C ILE A 59 8.96 -7.63 18.60
N ARG A 60 9.00 -8.28 19.76
CA ARG A 60 8.69 -9.71 19.89
C ARG A 60 7.39 -9.93 20.65
N TYR A 61 6.59 -10.89 20.21
CA TYR A 61 5.44 -11.36 20.97
C TYR A 61 5.85 -12.56 21.83
N GLU A 62 5.86 -12.43 23.15
CA GLU A 62 6.39 -13.51 24.01
C GLU A 62 5.29 -14.47 24.48
N ARG A 63 4.20 -13.92 25.02
CA ARG A 63 3.13 -14.69 25.68
C ARG A 63 1.87 -13.86 25.85
N MET A 64 0.78 -14.50 26.28
CA MET A 64 -0.39 -13.81 26.84
C MET A 64 -0.80 -14.41 28.18
N ASP A 65 -1.57 -13.64 28.95
CA ASP A 65 -2.37 -14.12 30.08
C ASP A 65 -3.73 -13.38 30.11
N ASP A 66 -4.46 -13.54 31.21
CA ASP A 66 -5.78 -12.92 31.41
C ASP A 66 -5.74 -11.38 31.36
N GLU A 67 -4.58 -10.74 31.60
CA GLU A 67 -4.42 -9.30 31.54
C GLU A 67 -4.17 -8.77 30.13
N GLY A 68 -3.50 -9.55 29.27
CA GLY A 68 -3.19 -9.16 27.89
C GLY A 68 -2.02 -9.90 27.24
N ALA A 69 -1.59 -9.38 26.10
CA ALA A 69 -0.41 -9.83 25.36
C ALA A 69 0.85 -9.13 25.87
N TYR A 70 1.92 -9.88 26.10
CA TYR A 70 3.21 -9.35 26.53
C TYR A 70 4.15 -9.32 25.33
N LEU A 71 4.61 -8.11 25.02
CA LEU A 71 5.55 -7.85 23.96
C LEU A 71 6.89 -7.43 24.57
N VAL A 72 8.00 -7.81 23.94
CA VAL A 72 9.30 -7.20 24.23
C VAL A 72 9.57 -6.14 23.18
N ILE A 73 9.68 -4.88 23.63
CA ILE A 73 9.93 -3.70 22.80
C ILE A 73 11.20 -3.05 23.34
N GLN A 74 12.24 -2.95 22.51
CA GLN A 74 13.54 -2.42 22.92
C GLN A 74 14.12 -3.11 24.17
N GLY A 75 13.91 -4.44 24.29
CA GLY A 75 14.37 -5.23 25.42
C GLY A 75 13.54 -5.07 26.71
N MET A 76 12.47 -4.29 26.70
CA MET A 76 11.56 -4.11 27.84
C MET A 76 10.25 -4.85 27.60
N GLU A 77 9.75 -5.53 28.64
CA GLU A 77 8.42 -6.15 28.60
C GLU A 77 7.33 -5.06 28.65
N ALA A 78 6.33 -5.21 27.78
CA ALA A 78 5.21 -4.29 27.64
C ALA A 78 3.89 -5.08 27.50
N LEU A 79 2.99 -4.90 28.47
CA LEU A 79 1.63 -5.43 28.42
C LEU A 79 0.78 -4.62 27.42
N LYS A 80 0.10 -5.32 26.51
CA LYS A 80 -0.78 -4.77 25.48
C LYS A 80 -2.12 -5.48 25.47
N ARG A 81 -3.20 -4.70 25.52
CA ARG A 81 -4.59 -5.15 25.41
C ARG A 81 -5.13 -4.85 24.03
N ARG A 82 -6.30 -5.42 23.71
CA ARG A 82 -7.01 -5.09 22.47
C ARG A 82 -7.29 -3.60 22.40
N GLY A 83 -6.98 -3.00 21.26
CA GLY A 83 -7.06 -1.57 21.02
C GLY A 83 -5.77 -0.80 21.32
N ASP A 84 -4.85 -1.34 22.12
CA ASP A 84 -3.59 -0.66 22.45
C ASP A 84 -2.70 -0.53 21.21
N SER A 85 -1.91 0.55 21.17
CA SER A 85 -1.00 0.81 20.07
C SER A 85 0.29 0.00 20.16
N VAL A 86 0.81 -0.36 18.99
CA VAL A 86 2.13 -0.96 18.78
C VAL A 86 2.79 -0.15 17.68
N ASP A 87 3.39 0.96 18.07
CA ASP A 87 4.00 1.91 17.16
C ASP A 87 5.50 1.66 17.03
N TRP A 88 6.03 1.79 15.82
CA TRP A 88 7.46 1.61 15.56
C TRP A 88 7.94 2.51 14.44
N LYS A 89 9.16 3.02 14.56
CA LYS A 89 9.81 3.79 13.52
C LYS A 89 11.29 3.46 13.43
N GLY A 90 11.79 3.23 12.22
CA GLY A 90 13.18 2.91 11.99
C GLY A 90 13.44 2.47 10.56
N ASP A 91 14.63 1.93 10.33
CA ASP A 91 15.04 1.39 9.05
C ASP A 91 14.79 -0.13 9.01
N LEU A 92 14.09 -0.60 7.98
CA LEU A 92 13.87 -2.03 7.73
C LEU A 92 15.05 -2.64 6.96
N ALA A 93 15.71 -1.84 6.13
CA ALA A 93 16.88 -2.18 5.33
C ALA A 93 17.59 -0.88 4.88
N PRO A 94 18.83 -0.94 4.37
CA PRO A 94 19.49 0.24 3.81
C PRO A 94 18.62 0.94 2.74
N GLY A 95 18.31 2.21 2.98
CA GLY A 95 17.47 3.03 2.09
C GLY A 95 15.97 2.72 2.13
N VAL A 96 15.53 1.94 3.13
CA VAL A 96 14.11 1.66 3.39
C VAL A 96 13.79 1.95 4.84
N SER A 97 13.04 3.01 5.09
CA SER A 97 12.52 3.33 6.42
C SER A 97 11.02 3.08 6.51
N ALA A 98 10.56 2.74 7.71
CA ALA A 98 9.15 2.56 7.98
C ALA A 98 8.70 3.28 9.24
N ASP A 99 7.46 3.74 9.20
CA ASP A 99 6.68 4.27 10.32
C ASP A 99 5.41 3.40 10.41
N LEU A 100 5.35 2.57 11.44
CA LEU A 100 4.28 1.62 11.70
C LEU A 100 3.39 2.19 12.81
N SER A 101 2.14 2.44 12.48
CA SER A 101 1.10 2.86 13.42
C SER A 101 0.07 1.75 13.53
N LEU A 102 0.26 0.82 14.45
CA LEU A 102 -0.52 -0.41 14.56
C LEU A 102 -1.32 -0.47 15.85
N ARG A 103 -2.39 -1.27 15.84
CA ARG A 103 -3.18 -1.60 17.02
C ARG A 103 -3.37 -3.10 17.15
N VAL A 104 -3.37 -3.56 18.40
CA VAL A 104 -3.74 -4.93 18.74
C VAL A 104 -5.23 -5.12 18.49
N ILE A 105 -5.59 -6.03 17.58
CA ILE A 105 -7.00 -6.38 17.34
C ILE A 105 -7.36 -7.67 18.06
N TRP A 106 -6.45 -8.63 18.06
CA TRP A 106 -6.64 -9.92 18.69
C TRP A 106 -5.30 -10.53 19.08
N TYR A 107 -5.30 -11.40 20.08
CA TYR A 107 -4.16 -12.24 20.47
C TYR A 107 -4.67 -13.56 21.04
N THR A 108 -3.87 -14.60 20.88
CA THR A 108 -4.02 -15.95 21.44
C THR A 108 -2.66 -16.40 21.99
N GLU A 109 -2.61 -17.55 22.65
CA GLU A 109 -1.33 -18.17 23.06
C GLU A 109 -0.35 -18.35 21.89
N ASP A 110 -0.85 -18.49 20.65
CA ASP A 110 -0.04 -18.78 19.46
C ASP A 110 0.26 -17.55 18.60
N GLU A 111 -0.61 -16.53 18.58
CA GLU A 111 -0.53 -15.44 17.61
C GLU A 111 -0.97 -14.09 18.17
N LEU A 112 -0.30 -13.04 17.74
CA LEU A 112 -0.69 -11.63 17.91
C LEU A 112 -1.11 -11.08 16.54
N HIS A 113 -2.31 -10.49 16.47
CA HIS A 113 -2.81 -9.85 15.26
C HIS A 113 -2.86 -8.33 15.41
N LEU A 114 -2.18 -7.66 14.50
CA LEU A 114 -2.06 -6.22 14.42
C LEU A 114 -2.72 -5.72 13.14
N VAL A 115 -3.36 -4.56 13.21
CA VAL A 115 -3.80 -3.81 12.02
C VAL A 115 -3.45 -2.34 12.17
N GLY A 116 -3.25 -1.66 11.06
CA GLY A 116 -3.00 -0.23 11.06
C GLY A 116 -2.44 0.25 9.74
N GLU A 117 -1.57 1.25 9.80
CA GLU A 117 -0.88 1.80 8.64
C GLU A 117 0.63 1.51 8.72
N ALA A 118 1.20 1.11 7.59
CA ALA A 118 2.64 1.12 7.37
C ALA A 118 2.97 2.21 6.36
N THR A 119 3.69 3.24 6.80
CA THR A 119 4.29 4.22 5.89
C THR A 119 5.71 3.78 5.57
N LEU A 120 5.95 3.32 4.35
CA LEU A 120 7.25 2.88 3.86
C LEU A 120 7.85 3.95 2.97
N LYS A 121 9.08 4.35 3.26
CA LYS A 121 9.86 5.27 2.43
C LYS A 121 11.01 4.49 1.80
N VAL A 122 11.08 4.49 0.48
CA VAL A 122 12.16 3.86 -0.28
C VAL A 122 12.92 4.96 -1.01
N GLU A 123 14.20 5.09 -0.71
CA GLU A 123 15.10 6.10 -1.28
C GLU A 123 15.91 5.52 -2.45
N GLU A 124 16.59 6.39 -3.19
CA GLU A 124 17.47 6.09 -4.34
C GLU A 124 16.88 5.08 -5.35
N ILE A 125 15.57 5.19 -5.62
CA ILE A 125 14.92 4.19 -6.46
C ILE A 125 15.36 4.28 -7.93
N GLN A 126 15.57 3.13 -8.54
CA GLN A 126 15.86 2.92 -9.95
C GLN A 126 15.06 1.69 -10.42
N PRO A 127 13.75 1.84 -10.72
CA PRO A 127 12.90 0.71 -11.07
C PRO A 127 13.43 -0.07 -12.29
N GLN A 128 13.63 -1.38 -12.12
CA GLN A 128 14.10 -2.30 -13.14
C GLN A 128 13.25 -3.56 -13.17
N THR A 129 12.91 -4.05 -14.36
CA THR A 129 12.19 -5.31 -14.52
C THR A 129 13.12 -6.47 -14.19
N VAL A 130 12.83 -7.18 -13.11
CA VAL A 130 13.54 -8.39 -12.68
C VAL A 130 12.54 -9.39 -12.09
N SER A 131 12.94 -10.65 -11.95
CA SER A 131 12.13 -11.64 -11.23
C SER A 131 12.10 -11.31 -9.74
N ILE A 132 10.91 -11.31 -9.14
CA ILE A 132 10.75 -11.00 -7.72
C ILE A 132 10.92 -12.26 -6.87
N PRO A 133 11.81 -12.25 -5.86
CA PRO A 133 11.79 -13.25 -4.81
C PRO A 133 10.59 -13.01 -3.90
N THR A 134 9.60 -13.90 -3.93
CA THR A 134 8.36 -13.72 -3.14
C THR A 134 8.45 -14.26 -1.71
N SER A 135 9.63 -14.75 -1.31
CA SER A 135 9.91 -15.42 -0.03
C SER A 135 10.40 -14.47 1.08
N SER A 136 10.42 -13.15 0.86
CA SER A 136 10.86 -12.20 1.88
C SER A 136 10.05 -12.29 3.18
N PRO A 137 10.70 -12.27 4.36
CA PRO A 137 10.01 -12.19 5.64
C PRO A 137 9.32 -10.83 5.86
N ILE A 138 9.80 -9.77 5.21
CA ILE A 138 9.19 -8.44 5.25
C ILE A 138 8.40 -8.24 3.97
N LYS A 139 7.07 -8.22 4.10
CA LYS A 139 6.13 -8.03 3.00
C LYS A 139 5.00 -7.09 3.42
N TYR A 140 4.72 -6.10 2.58
CA TYR A 140 3.59 -5.21 2.76
C TYR A 140 2.74 -5.16 1.48
N THR A 141 1.42 -5.24 1.64
CA THR A 141 0.47 -5.08 0.54
C THR A 141 -0.57 -4.06 0.95
N GLY A 142 -0.87 -3.10 0.08
CA GLY A 142 -1.92 -2.13 0.31
C GLY A 142 -2.38 -1.42 -0.95
N ALA A 143 -3.48 -0.68 -0.80
CA ALA A 143 -4.08 0.06 -1.90
C ALA A 143 -3.25 1.29 -2.27
N VAL A 144 -3.13 1.56 -3.57
CA VAL A 144 -2.48 2.74 -4.14
C VAL A 144 -3.35 3.37 -5.20
N ALA A 145 -3.24 4.68 -5.36
CA ALA A 145 -3.90 5.44 -6.43
C ALA A 145 -3.00 6.59 -6.89
N TYR A 146 -2.90 6.79 -8.21
CA TYR A 146 -2.02 7.79 -8.80
C TYR A 146 -2.73 8.56 -9.91
N GLY A 147 -2.50 9.88 -9.95
CA GLY A 147 -2.71 10.70 -11.13
C GLY A 147 -1.39 10.87 -11.88
N ILE A 148 -1.36 10.57 -13.17
CA ILE A 148 -0.18 10.63 -14.03
C ILE A 148 -0.46 11.56 -15.21
N ALA A 149 0.30 12.66 -15.32
CA ALA A 149 0.23 13.53 -16.50
C ALA A 149 0.88 12.86 -17.71
N LYS A 150 0.53 13.34 -18.92
CA LYS A 150 1.16 12.92 -20.16
C LYS A 150 2.68 13.11 -20.10
N GLY A 151 3.45 12.07 -20.39
CA GLY A 151 4.91 12.03 -20.31
C GLY A 151 5.47 11.72 -18.92
N ALA A 152 4.61 11.49 -17.92
CA ALA A 152 5.05 11.12 -16.57
C ALA A 152 5.01 9.60 -16.35
N THR A 153 5.88 9.13 -15.45
CA THR A 153 6.02 7.71 -15.09
C THR A 153 5.14 7.35 -13.90
N ILE A 154 4.51 6.17 -13.95
CA ILE A 154 3.78 5.57 -12.86
C ILE A 154 4.76 5.30 -11.70
N PRO A 155 4.50 5.83 -10.48
CA PRO A 155 5.38 5.63 -9.33
C PRO A 155 5.73 4.16 -9.07
N GLY A 156 7.03 3.90 -8.91
CA GLY A 156 7.55 2.57 -8.63
C GLY A 156 7.65 1.65 -9.84
N SER A 157 7.64 2.18 -11.07
CA SER A 157 7.80 1.41 -12.31
C SER A 157 8.54 2.25 -13.37
N PRO A 158 8.99 1.66 -14.49
CA PRO A 158 9.43 2.39 -15.68
C PRO A 158 8.28 2.78 -16.64
N ILE A 159 7.02 2.47 -16.30
CA ILE A 159 5.86 2.69 -17.19
C ILE A 159 5.48 4.16 -17.23
N THR A 160 5.46 4.74 -18.42
CA THR A 160 5.16 6.12 -18.75
C THR A 160 3.84 6.21 -19.50
N TYR A 161 3.00 7.18 -19.11
CA TYR A 161 1.77 7.49 -19.82
C TYR A 161 2.06 8.40 -21.01
N GLU A 162 1.88 7.92 -22.23
CA GLU A 162 2.23 8.65 -23.45
C GLU A 162 1.11 9.59 -23.90
N GLY A 163 -0.12 9.38 -23.43
CA GLY A 163 -1.27 10.22 -23.73
C GLY A 163 -2.53 9.42 -24.05
N ARG A 164 -3.62 10.14 -24.31
CA ARG A 164 -4.89 9.56 -24.75
C ARG A 164 -4.91 9.43 -26.28
N THR A 165 -5.43 8.31 -26.76
CA THR A 165 -5.78 8.06 -28.17
C THR A 165 -7.24 7.62 -28.29
N GLU A 166 -7.69 7.29 -29.50
CA GLU A 166 -9.02 6.72 -29.74
C GLU A 166 -9.14 5.30 -29.19
N GLU A 167 -8.03 4.55 -29.16
CA GLU A 167 -7.94 3.18 -28.67
C GLU A 167 -7.90 3.10 -27.14
N GLY A 168 -7.33 4.10 -26.46
CA GLY A 168 -7.24 4.13 -25.00
C GLY A 168 -6.18 5.10 -24.45
N ALA A 169 -5.81 4.90 -23.19
CA ALA A 169 -4.58 5.45 -22.64
C ALA A 169 -3.37 4.67 -23.19
N GLN A 170 -2.46 5.35 -23.86
CA GLN A 170 -1.23 4.75 -24.41
C GLN A 170 -0.12 4.73 -23.35
N LEU A 171 0.54 3.59 -23.19
CA LEU A 171 1.64 3.35 -22.25
C LEU A 171 2.86 2.80 -22.99
N ASN A 172 4.07 3.12 -22.53
CA ASN A 172 5.34 2.61 -23.10
C ASN A 172 5.67 1.17 -22.66
N ILE A 173 4.71 0.25 -22.80
CA ILE A 173 4.85 -1.14 -22.37
C ILE A 173 5.13 -2.06 -23.56
N GLU A 174 5.75 -3.21 -23.29
CA GLU A 174 5.90 -4.27 -24.29
C GLU A 174 4.54 -4.89 -24.65
N GLY A 175 4.34 -5.21 -25.92
CA GLY A 175 3.09 -5.79 -26.43
C GLY A 175 2.04 -4.72 -26.75
N TYR A 176 0.78 -4.96 -26.36
CA TYR A 176 -0.34 -4.06 -26.68
C TYR A 176 -0.31 -2.82 -25.76
N PRO A 177 -0.14 -1.59 -26.26
CA PRO A 177 0.18 -0.42 -25.43
C PRO A 177 -1.05 0.34 -24.91
N TYR A 178 -2.25 0.04 -25.43
CA TYR A 178 -3.46 0.80 -25.10
C TYR A 178 -4.22 0.18 -23.93
N ARG A 179 -4.77 1.02 -23.06
CA ARG A 179 -5.62 0.62 -21.93
C ARG A 179 -6.88 1.47 -21.88
N LYS A 180 -8.05 0.82 -21.93
CA LYS A 180 -9.35 1.44 -21.68
C LYS A 180 -9.64 1.47 -20.17
N MET A 181 -10.70 2.18 -19.80
CA MET A 181 -11.16 2.22 -18.42
C MET A 181 -11.50 0.80 -17.94
N GLY A 182 -10.97 0.41 -16.79
CA GLY A 182 -11.10 -0.93 -16.22
C GLY A 182 -9.97 -1.90 -16.62
N ASP A 183 -9.19 -1.61 -17.67
CA ASP A 183 -8.11 -2.49 -18.09
C ASP A 183 -6.97 -2.51 -17.07
N SER A 184 -6.30 -3.67 -16.99
CA SER A 184 -5.21 -3.91 -16.04
C SER A 184 -3.88 -3.32 -16.51
N ILE A 185 -3.12 -2.79 -15.57
CA ILE A 185 -1.71 -2.41 -15.72
C ILE A 185 -0.95 -3.20 -14.66
N LEU A 186 -0.16 -4.17 -15.11
CA LEU A 186 0.64 -5.04 -14.26
C LEU A 186 2.10 -4.72 -14.48
N TRP A 187 2.85 -4.58 -13.39
CA TRP A 187 4.30 -4.47 -13.45
C TRP A 187 4.93 -5.11 -12.22
N GLU A 188 6.07 -5.75 -12.41
CA GLU A 188 6.86 -6.34 -11.35
C GLU A 188 8.35 -6.08 -11.60
N GLY A 189 9.09 -5.88 -10.52
CA GLY A 189 10.52 -5.68 -10.59
C GLY A 189 11.11 -5.24 -9.26
N GLU A 190 12.28 -4.62 -9.36
CA GLU A 190 13.07 -4.15 -8.24
C GLU A 190 13.10 -2.62 -8.26
N LEU A 191 12.86 -1.99 -7.11
CA LEU A 191 12.97 -0.55 -6.91
C LEU A 191 14.41 -0.13 -6.64
N ARG A 192 15.14 -0.96 -5.90
CA ARG A 192 16.57 -0.84 -5.57
C ARG A 192 17.01 -2.21 -5.03
N ALA A 193 18.32 -2.43 -4.95
CA ALA A 193 18.89 -3.67 -4.41
C ALA A 193 18.17 -4.16 -3.14
N GLY A 194 17.54 -5.33 -3.23
CA GLY A 194 16.86 -6.00 -2.11
C GLY A 194 15.45 -5.47 -1.80
N VAL A 195 14.87 -4.63 -2.67
CA VAL A 195 13.53 -4.05 -2.51
C VAL A 195 12.72 -4.24 -3.77
N TYR A 196 11.79 -5.18 -3.72
CA TYR A 196 10.98 -5.58 -4.87
C TYR A 196 9.56 -5.04 -4.74
N VAL A 197 8.93 -4.78 -5.88
CA VAL A 197 7.54 -4.34 -5.92
C VAL A 197 6.77 -4.98 -7.05
N ARG A 198 5.52 -5.35 -6.75
CA ARG A 198 4.50 -5.72 -7.73
C ARG A 198 3.38 -4.71 -7.68
N LEU A 199 3.03 -4.17 -8.84
CA LEU A 199 1.92 -3.24 -9.04
C LEU A 199 0.81 -3.96 -9.80
N ASP A 200 -0.33 -4.14 -9.13
CA ASP A 200 -1.55 -4.72 -9.69
C ASP A 200 -2.60 -3.60 -9.82
N MET A 201 -2.56 -2.82 -10.90
CA MET A 201 -3.38 -1.62 -11.06
C MET A 201 -4.41 -1.76 -12.18
N ARG A 202 -5.40 -0.87 -12.17
CA ARG A 202 -6.38 -0.67 -13.23
C ARG A 202 -6.50 0.79 -13.62
N VAL A 203 -6.83 1.04 -14.88
CA VAL A 203 -7.21 2.38 -15.34
C VAL A 203 -8.56 2.75 -14.73
N LEU A 204 -8.57 3.80 -13.91
CA LEU A 204 -9.79 4.35 -13.33
C LEU A 204 -10.43 5.40 -14.24
N GLN A 205 -9.60 6.21 -14.89
CA GLN A 205 -10.01 7.26 -15.82
C GLN A 205 -8.80 7.71 -16.64
N TYR A 206 -9.03 8.17 -17.88
CA TYR A 206 -8.02 8.90 -18.65
C TYR A 206 -8.72 9.99 -19.48
N ASP A 207 -8.12 11.17 -19.50
CA ASP A 207 -8.59 12.33 -20.25
C ASP A 207 -7.38 13.19 -20.67
N ASP A 208 -7.67 14.37 -21.22
CA ASP A 208 -6.62 15.29 -21.70
C ASP A 208 -5.79 15.87 -20.55
N LYS A 209 -6.26 15.76 -19.28
CA LYS A 209 -5.52 16.19 -18.09
C LYS A 209 -4.55 15.13 -17.63
N GLY A 210 -4.88 13.85 -17.77
CA GLY A 210 -4.01 12.77 -17.33
C GLY A 210 -4.69 11.41 -17.23
N LEU A 211 -3.87 10.43 -16.87
CA LEU A 211 -4.27 9.08 -16.51
C LEU A 211 -4.46 8.98 -14.99
N ARG A 212 -5.50 8.28 -14.54
CA ARG A 212 -5.74 7.93 -13.15
C ARG A 212 -5.77 6.41 -13.05
N VAL A 213 -4.92 5.86 -12.19
CA VAL A 213 -4.84 4.42 -11.93
C VAL A 213 -5.03 4.16 -10.44
N GLY A 214 -5.52 2.97 -10.12
CA GLY A 214 -5.57 2.50 -8.74
C GLY A 214 -5.55 0.98 -8.68
N GLY A 215 -5.14 0.45 -7.54
CA GLY A 215 -5.00 -0.99 -7.33
C GLY A 215 -4.15 -1.29 -6.11
N LEU A 216 -3.32 -2.34 -6.20
CA LEU A 216 -2.46 -2.78 -5.11
C LEU A 216 -0.98 -2.57 -5.44
N ALA A 217 -0.21 -2.18 -4.43
CA ALA A 217 1.23 -2.32 -4.42
C ALA A 217 1.59 -3.39 -3.38
N THR A 218 2.42 -4.36 -3.77
CA THR A 218 3.04 -5.32 -2.86
C THR A 218 4.54 -5.10 -2.86
N LEU A 219 5.13 -4.87 -1.69
CA LEU A 219 6.57 -4.73 -1.51
C LEU A 219 7.15 -5.94 -0.77
N TRP A 220 8.35 -6.34 -1.15
CA TRP A 220 9.19 -7.32 -0.46
C TRP A 220 10.56 -6.69 -0.16
N ILE A 221 11.03 -6.79 1.08
CA ILE A 221 12.27 -6.14 1.54
C ILE A 221 13.22 -7.18 2.14
N GLY A 222 14.45 -7.25 1.64
CA GLY A 222 15.53 -8.08 2.20
C GLY A 222 15.55 -9.54 1.75
N SER A 223 15.13 -9.82 0.51
CA SER A 223 15.18 -11.16 -0.10
C SER A 223 16.47 -11.45 -0.87
#